data_AF-A0A3A4ZEN0-F1
#
_entry.id   AF-A0A3A4ZEN0-F1
#
_cell.length_a   1.000
_cell.length_b   1.000
_cell.length_c   1.000
_cell.angle_alpha   90.00
_cell.angle_beta   90.00
_cell.angle_gamma   90.00
#
_symmetry.space_group_name_H-M   'P 1'
#
loop_
_entity.id
_entity.type
_entity.pdbx_description
1 polymer ?
#
loop_
_entity_poly.entity_id
_entity_poly.type
_entity_poly.pdbx_seq_one_letter_code
_entity_poly.pdbx_strand_id
1 'polypeptide(L)'
;MECGLYMMLIQRYHDGELDSVARAEYERHRRVCAACRELDARYALVADALGAMPVYEPSPEFNRRVLSRVDVAAYRTGPAKRFFGAVERSWNGLPIAVRRSAVVGVLAALVVGVYKPLFDYVVRTVGLGADGLWEGMRFMHQLLGKAAGLMKASGAVRDYEVVGQTLLRALPRPAEGINPVQAIVLAAVLAAAAIVLIRVVGSARRKGESNVCLL
;
A
#
# COMPACT_ATOMS: atom_id res chain seq x y z
N MET A 1 42.41 15.20 -12.00
CA MET A 1 41.08 15.50 -12.57
C MET A 1 41.26 15.97 -14.00
N GLU A 2 40.56 15.33 -14.92
CA GLU A 2 40.53 15.69 -16.35
C GLU A 2 39.50 16.79 -16.61
N CYS A 3 39.71 17.61 -17.65
CA CYS A 3 38.80 18.72 -17.98
C CYS A 3 37.36 18.25 -18.27
N GLY A 4 37.18 17.05 -18.84
CA GLY A 4 35.85 16.50 -19.10
C GLY A 4 35.06 16.23 -17.81
N LEU A 5 35.74 15.71 -16.78
CA LEU A 5 35.12 15.53 -15.46
C LEU A 5 34.80 16.88 -14.81
N TYR A 6 35.67 17.88 -14.95
CA TYR A 6 35.42 19.23 -14.45
C TYR A 6 34.13 19.84 -15.02
N MET A 7 33.90 19.69 -16.33
CA MET A 7 32.68 20.19 -16.98
C MET A 7 31.39 19.57 -16.44
N MET A 8 31.43 18.35 -15.92
CA MET A 8 30.25 17.73 -15.28
C MET A 8 30.05 18.21 -13.84
N LEU A 9 31.12 18.64 -13.17
CA LEU A 9 31.09 19.03 -11.76
C LEU A 9 30.85 20.53 -11.53
N ILE A 10 31.10 21.38 -12.53
CA ILE A 10 30.94 22.84 -12.43
C ILE A 10 29.52 23.25 -12.01
N GLN A 11 28.48 22.69 -12.61
CA GLN A 11 27.10 23.01 -12.24
C GLN A 11 26.82 22.60 -10.79
N ARG A 12 27.19 21.37 -10.42
CA ARG A 12 27.02 20.83 -9.07
C ARG A 12 27.79 21.63 -8.01
N TYR A 13 28.92 22.23 -8.39
CA TYR A 13 29.68 23.13 -7.51
C TYR A 13 28.88 24.39 -7.18
N HIS A 14 28.28 25.04 -8.19
CA HIS A 14 27.46 26.25 -8.02
C HIS A 14 26.11 25.95 -7.34
N ASP A 15 25.54 24.76 -7.56
CA ASP A 15 24.32 24.31 -6.87
C ASP A 15 24.58 23.85 -5.42
N GLY A 16 25.85 23.74 -5.00
CA GLY A 16 26.22 23.30 -3.66
C GLY A 16 26.05 21.80 -3.40
N GLU A 17 25.99 20.98 -4.46
CA GLU A 17 25.76 19.53 -4.40
C GLU A 17 27.04 18.69 -4.24
N LEU A 18 28.22 19.30 -4.37
CA LEU A 18 29.48 18.56 -4.25
C LEU A 18 29.83 18.25 -2.79
N ASP A 19 30.26 17.00 -2.54
CA ASP A 19 30.90 16.64 -1.29
C ASP A 19 32.25 17.37 -1.10
N SER A 20 32.79 17.33 0.12
CA SER A 20 34.01 18.06 0.48
C SER A 20 35.25 17.62 -0.31
N VAL A 21 35.34 16.34 -0.69
CA VAL A 21 36.47 15.78 -1.44
C VAL A 21 36.39 16.24 -2.89
N ALA A 22 35.25 16.05 -3.54
CA ALA A 22 34.99 16.48 -4.90
C ALA A 22 35.14 17.99 -5.06
N ARG A 23 34.69 18.77 -4.07
CA ARG A 23 34.87 20.23 -4.03
C ARG A 23 36.35 20.60 -3.99
N ALA A 24 37.14 19.97 -3.13
CA ALA A 24 38.58 20.25 -3.02
C ALA A 24 39.33 19.89 -4.31
N GLU A 25 38.96 18.79 -4.98
CA GLU A 25 39.54 18.41 -6.27
C GLU A 25 39.16 19.38 -7.39
N TYR A 26 37.89 19.80 -7.44
CA TYR A 26 37.39 20.81 -8.36
C TYR A 26 38.15 22.13 -8.21
N GLU A 27 38.25 22.65 -6.98
CA GLU A 27 38.95 23.90 -6.69
C GLU A 27 40.45 23.80 -7.01
N ARG A 28 41.07 22.64 -6.79
CA ARG A 28 42.46 22.38 -7.17
C ARG A 28 42.65 22.46 -8.67
N HIS A 29 41.80 21.77 -9.46
CA HIS A 29 41.89 21.81 -10.92
C HIS A 29 41.63 23.22 -11.47
N ARG A 30 40.63 23.92 -10.92
CA ARG A 30 40.33 25.32 -11.25
C ARG A 30 41.56 26.21 -11.12
N ARG A 31 42.40 26.03 -10.10
CA ARG A 31 43.58 26.89 -9.92
C ARG A 31 44.61 26.75 -11.04
N VAL A 32 44.71 25.57 -11.67
CA VAL A 32 45.79 25.26 -12.63
C VAL A 32 45.35 25.38 -14.09
N CYS A 33 44.09 25.11 -14.41
CA CYS A 33 43.60 25.06 -15.79
C CYS A 33 42.91 26.37 -16.21
N ALA A 34 43.55 27.15 -17.09
CA ALA A 34 43.03 28.44 -17.55
C ALA A 34 41.66 28.33 -18.24
N ALA A 35 41.47 27.34 -19.12
CA ALA A 35 40.20 27.11 -19.80
C ALA A 35 39.05 26.80 -18.82
N CYS A 36 39.34 26.00 -17.78
CA CYS A 36 38.36 25.69 -16.75
C CYS A 36 38.03 26.91 -15.86
N ARG A 37 38.99 27.79 -15.59
CA ARG A 37 38.71 29.07 -14.89
C ARG A 37 37.80 29.98 -15.68
N GLU A 38 38.03 30.09 -16.98
CA GLU A 38 37.18 30.92 -17.83
C GLU A 38 35.75 30.38 -17.86
N LEU A 39 35.59 29.06 -17.95
CA LEU A 39 34.28 28.42 -17.86
C LEU A 39 33.62 28.65 -16.49
N ASP A 40 34.36 28.48 -15.39
CA ASP A 40 33.87 28.76 -14.02
C ASP A 40 33.41 30.20 -13.86
N ALA A 41 34.15 31.17 -14.40
CA ALA A 41 33.75 32.57 -14.38
C ALA A 41 32.42 32.80 -15.12
N ARG A 42 32.19 32.14 -16.25
CA ARG A 42 30.90 32.22 -16.97
C ARG A 42 29.75 31.63 -16.15
N TYR A 43 29.96 30.49 -15.48
CA TYR A 43 28.96 29.91 -14.58
C TYR A 43 28.70 30.81 -13.36
N ALA A 44 29.74 31.39 -12.78
CA ALA A 44 29.60 32.34 -11.67
C ALA A 44 28.73 33.55 -12.07
N LEU A 45 28.93 34.11 -13.28
CA LEU A 45 28.08 35.19 -13.78
C LEU A 45 26.60 34.79 -13.90
N VAL A 46 26.31 33.55 -14.33
CA VAL A 46 24.94 33.04 -14.40
C VAL A 46 24.36 32.81 -13.00
N ALA A 47 25.14 32.22 -12.10
CA ALA A 47 24.74 32.00 -10.71
C ALA A 47 24.45 33.32 -9.99
N ASP A 48 25.29 34.34 -10.18
CA ASP A 48 25.10 35.68 -9.64
C ASP A 48 23.84 36.34 -10.23
N ALA A 49 23.61 36.19 -11.55
CA ALA A 49 22.41 36.72 -12.20
C ALA A 49 21.13 36.05 -11.69
N LEU A 50 21.16 34.73 -11.46
CA LEU A 50 20.05 33.98 -10.85
C LEU A 50 19.85 34.37 -9.38
N GLY A 51 20.93 34.55 -8.62
CA GLY A 51 20.90 34.98 -7.22
C GLY A 51 20.39 36.42 -7.05
N ALA A 52 20.58 37.27 -8.05
CA ALA A 52 20.03 38.62 -8.10
C ALA A 52 18.54 38.67 -8.49
N MET A 53 17.96 37.55 -8.93
CA MET A 53 16.53 37.51 -9.25
C MET A 53 15.71 37.69 -7.96
N PRO A 54 14.63 38.50 -8.01
CA PRO A 54 13.74 38.61 -6.87
C PRO A 54 13.12 37.25 -6.57
N VAL A 55 13.09 36.88 -5.28
CA VAL A 55 12.39 35.69 -4.83
C VAL A 55 10.89 35.94 -4.99
N TYR A 56 10.29 35.33 -6.00
CA TYR A 56 8.85 35.37 -6.19
C TYR A 56 8.19 34.34 -5.29
N GLU A 57 7.63 34.80 -4.17
CA GLU A 57 6.74 33.98 -3.38
C GLU A 57 5.40 33.83 -4.14
N PRO A 58 4.99 32.61 -4.52
CA PRO A 58 3.73 32.42 -5.22
C PRO A 58 2.56 32.86 -4.32
N SER A 59 1.49 33.37 -4.92
CA SER A 59 0.29 33.77 -4.17
C SER A 59 -0.19 32.63 -3.25
N PRO A 60 -0.73 32.90 -2.05
CA PRO A 60 -1.25 31.84 -1.16
C PRO A 60 -2.24 30.89 -1.84
N GLU A 61 -2.96 31.38 -2.85
CA GLU A 61 -3.93 30.64 -3.65
C GLU A 61 -3.34 29.73 -4.73
N PHE A 62 -2.06 29.89 -5.04
CA PHE A 62 -1.38 29.16 -6.11
C PHE A 62 -1.41 27.66 -5.82
N ASN A 63 -1.00 27.25 -4.61
CA ASN A 63 -1.00 25.85 -4.21
C ASN A 63 -2.39 25.25 -4.30
N ARG A 64 -3.43 25.97 -3.84
CA ARG A 64 -4.82 25.50 -3.94
C ARG A 64 -5.22 25.25 -5.39
N ARG A 65 -4.94 26.20 -6.30
CA ARG A 65 -5.27 26.08 -7.74
C ARG A 65 -4.49 24.98 -8.47
N VAL A 66 -3.23 24.77 -8.08
CA VAL A 66 -2.41 23.69 -8.66
C VAL A 66 -2.91 22.35 -8.17
N LEU A 67 -3.06 22.18 -6.86
CA LEU A 67 -3.48 20.92 -6.26
C LEU A 67 -4.91 20.52 -6.65
N SER A 68 -5.81 21.49 -6.91
CA SER A 68 -7.16 21.19 -7.41
C SER A 68 -7.18 20.63 -8.83
N ARG A 69 -6.11 20.82 -9.61
CA ARG A 69 -5.97 20.29 -10.98
C ARG A 69 -5.17 19.00 -11.04
N VAL A 70 -4.37 18.71 -10.00
CA VAL A 70 -3.62 17.46 -9.92
C VAL A 70 -4.59 16.35 -9.50
N ASP A 71 -4.74 15.34 -10.35
CA ASP A 71 -5.47 14.12 -9.98
C ASP A 71 -4.63 13.30 -8.98
N VAL A 72 -4.77 13.63 -7.70
CA VAL A 72 -4.10 12.92 -6.60
C VAL A 72 -4.52 11.45 -6.56
N ALA A 73 -5.73 11.11 -7.05
CA ALA A 73 -6.22 9.74 -7.08
C ALA A 73 -5.50 8.90 -8.16
N ALA A 74 -5.12 9.51 -9.29
CA ALA A 74 -4.27 8.87 -10.30
C ALA A 74 -2.89 8.50 -9.73
N TYR A 75 -2.27 9.39 -8.96
CA TYR A 75 -0.96 9.12 -8.33
C TYR A 75 -1.04 8.08 -7.20
N ARG A 76 -2.18 8.00 -6.49
CA ARG A 76 -2.42 6.97 -5.47
C ARG A 76 -2.86 5.61 -6.03
N THR A 77 -2.80 5.39 -7.35
CA THR A 77 -3.01 4.05 -7.92
C THR A 77 -1.83 3.14 -7.56
N GLY A 78 -1.90 2.54 -6.38
CA GLY A 78 -0.94 1.54 -5.94
C GLY A 78 -0.85 0.37 -6.93
N PRO A 79 0.25 -0.40 -6.92
CA PRO A 79 0.49 -1.49 -7.87
C PRO A 79 -0.66 -2.50 -7.92
N ALA A 80 -1.30 -2.75 -6.76
CA ALA A 80 -2.49 -3.59 -6.67
C ALA A 80 -3.66 -3.06 -7.51
N LYS A 81 -3.96 -1.76 -7.47
CA LYS A 81 -5.07 -1.16 -8.22
C LYS A 81 -4.83 -1.22 -9.73
N ARG A 82 -3.58 -1.07 -10.17
CA ARG A 82 -3.20 -1.25 -11.58
C ARG A 82 -3.35 -2.70 -12.03
N PHE A 83 -2.91 -3.64 -11.19
CA PHE A 83 -3.06 -5.07 -11.45
C PHE A 83 -4.54 -5.46 -11.54
N PHE A 84 -5.36 -5.10 -10.55
CA PHE A 84 -6.80 -5.39 -10.58
C PHE A 84 -7.52 -4.70 -11.73
N GLY A 85 -7.16 -3.47 -12.09
CA GLY A 85 -7.72 -2.78 -13.25
C GLY A 85 -7.33 -3.42 -14.60
N ALA A 86 -6.18 -4.09 -14.69
CA ALA A 86 -5.81 -4.88 -15.86
C ALA A 86 -6.60 -6.19 -15.92
N VAL A 87 -6.75 -6.87 -14.77
CA VAL A 87 -7.56 -8.09 -14.64
C VAL A 87 -9.03 -7.80 -14.96
N GLU A 88 -9.59 -6.70 -14.47
CA GLU A 88 -10.98 -6.31 -14.72
C GLU A 88 -11.24 -6.02 -16.20
N ARG A 89 -10.33 -5.31 -16.87
CA ARG A 89 -10.41 -5.09 -18.33
C ARG A 89 -10.35 -6.40 -19.12
N SER A 90 -9.43 -7.29 -18.76
CA SER A 90 -9.32 -8.63 -19.35
C SER A 90 -10.60 -9.45 -19.11
N TRP A 91 -11.10 -9.46 -17.88
CA TRP A 91 -12.30 -10.21 -17.48
C TRP A 91 -13.56 -9.74 -18.22
N ASN A 92 -13.69 -8.43 -18.43
CA ASN A 92 -14.82 -7.84 -19.15
C ASN A 92 -14.80 -8.12 -20.66
N GLY A 93 -13.65 -8.49 -21.22
CA GLY A 93 -13.53 -8.91 -22.62
C GLY A 93 -13.96 -10.36 -22.88
N LEU A 94 -14.06 -11.20 -21.84
CA LEU A 94 -14.40 -12.63 -22.02
C LEU A 94 -15.89 -12.85 -22.31
N PRO A 95 -16.27 -13.87 -23.10
CA PRO A 95 -17.68 -14.26 -23.25
C PRO A 95 -18.35 -14.59 -21.91
N ILE A 96 -19.65 -14.31 -21.78
CA ILE A 96 -20.43 -14.51 -20.54
C ILE A 96 -20.33 -15.96 -20.03
N ALA A 97 -20.33 -16.94 -20.93
CA ALA A 97 -20.21 -18.36 -20.58
C ALA A 97 -18.87 -18.67 -19.88
N VAL A 98 -17.76 -18.10 -20.36
CA VAL A 98 -16.42 -18.28 -19.79
C VAL A 98 -16.33 -17.64 -18.41
N ARG A 99 -16.92 -16.44 -18.22
CA ARG A 99 -16.96 -15.79 -16.91
C ARG A 99 -17.72 -16.62 -15.88
N ARG A 100 -18.88 -17.18 -16.26
CA ARG A 100 -19.69 -18.03 -15.37
C ARG A 100 -18.96 -19.31 -14.99
N SER A 101 -18.33 -20.01 -15.95
CA SER A 101 -17.58 -21.23 -15.65
C SER A 101 -16.36 -20.94 -14.77
N ALA A 102 -15.65 -19.85 -15.00
CA ALA A 102 -14.53 -19.44 -14.15
C ALA A 102 -14.96 -19.11 -12.71
N VAL A 103 -16.10 -18.43 -12.51
CA VAL A 103 -16.65 -18.19 -11.15
C VAL A 103 -17.00 -19.51 -10.45
N VAL A 104 -17.67 -20.44 -11.16
CA VAL A 104 -18.00 -21.76 -10.61
C VAL A 104 -16.74 -22.54 -10.28
N GLY A 105 -15.72 -22.50 -11.15
CA GLY A 105 -14.43 -23.16 -10.92
C GLY A 105 -13.70 -22.62 -9.70
N VAL A 106 -13.65 -21.29 -9.52
CA VAL A 106 -13.05 -20.66 -8.34
C VAL A 106 -13.81 -21.04 -7.06
N LEU A 107 -15.14 -21.03 -7.10
CA LEU A 107 -15.96 -21.45 -5.95
C LEU A 107 -15.73 -22.92 -5.61
N ALA A 108 -15.70 -23.81 -6.62
CA ALA A 108 -15.41 -25.22 -6.41
C ALA A 108 -14.00 -25.43 -5.84
N ALA A 109 -12.99 -24.73 -6.36
CA ALA A 109 -11.63 -24.78 -5.84
C ALA A 109 -11.54 -24.26 -4.40
N LEU A 110 -12.29 -23.22 -4.04
CA LEU A 110 -12.37 -22.71 -2.67
C LEU A 110 -13.02 -23.74 -1.73
N VAL A 111 -14.13 -24.35 -2.14
CA VAL A 111 -14.80 -25.39 -1.34
C VAL A 111 -13.88 -26.61 -1.18
N VAL A 112 -13.23 -27.08 -2.24
CA VAL A 112 -12.35 -28.25 -2.15
C VAL A 112 -11.06 -27.93 -1.39
N GLY A 113 -10.44 -26.77 -1.65
CA GLY A 113 -9.15 -26.40 -1.10
C GLY A 113 -9.21 -25.84 0.32
N VAL A 114 -10.33 -25.25 0.74
CA VAL A 114 -10.49 -24.64 2.06
C VAL A 114 -11.52 -25.36 2.90
N TYR A 115 -12.72 -25.60 2.35
CA TYR A 115 -13.81 -26.17 3.14
C TYR A 115 -13.59 -27.64 3.47
N LYS A 116 -13.18 -28.47 2.50
CA LYS A 116 -12.92 -29.90 2.74
C LYS A 116 -11.85 -30.14 3.83
N PRO A 117 -10.64 -29.56 3.78
CA PRO A 117 -9.64 -29.81 4.83
C PRO A 117 -10.07 -29.24 6.19
N LEU A 118 -10.80 -28.12 6.21
CA LEU A 118 -11.37 -27.59 7.45
C LEU A 118 -12.44 -28.53 8.02
N PHE A 119 -13.32 -29.06 7.18
CA PHE A 119 -14.36 -30.01 7.56
C PHE A 119 -13.75 -31.32 8.06
N ASP A 120 -12.78 -31.88 7.34
CA ASP A 120 -12.05 -33.08 7.76
C ASP A 120 -11.32 -32.87 9.08
N TYR A 121 -10.74 -31.68 9.29
CA TYR A 121 -10.12 -31.30 10.57
C TYR A 121 -11.14 -31.25 11.72
N VAL A 122 -12.30 -30.63 11.49
CA VAL A 122 -13.40 -30.58 12.48
C VAL A 122 -13.93 -31.98 12.78
N VAL A 123 -14.19 -32.81 11.78
CA VAL A 123 -14.68 -34.18 11.99
C VAL A 123 -13.67 -35.03 12.76
N ARG A 124 -12.37 -34.91 12.48
CA ARG A 124 -11.32 -35.62 13.25
C ARG A 124 -11.22 -35.14 14.69
N THR A 125 -11.31 -33.83 14.92
CA THR A 125 -11.20 -33.25 16.27
C THR A 125 -12.44 -33.52 17.11
N VAL A 126 -13.63 -33.56 16.52
CA VAL A 126 -14.88 -33.92 17.20
C VAL A 126 -14.99 -35.43 17.42
N GLY A 127 -14.49 -36.25 16.49
CA GLY A 127 -14.50 -37.72 16.60
C GLY A 127 -13.56 -38.32 17.65
N LEU A 128 -12.62 -37.54 18.20
CA LEU A 128 -11.63 -38.00 19.18
C LEU A 128 -11.98 -37.69 20.65
N GLY A 129 -13.21 -37.22 20.93
CA GLY A 129 -13.65 -36.90 22.28
C GLY A 129 -13.14 -35.53 22.78
N ALA A 130 -13.67 -35.09 23.93
CA ALA A 130 -13.52 -33.73 24.45
C ALA A 130 -12.06 -33.25 24.59
N ASP A 131 -11.10 -34.17 24.76
CA ASP A 131 -9.67 -33.86 24.90
C ASP A 131 -9.03 -33.41 23.56
N GLY A 132 -9.48 -33.96 22.43
CA GLY A 132 -8.98 -33.57 21.10
C GLY A 132 -9.45 -32.19 20.65
N LEU A 133 -10.58 -31.73 21.19
CA LEU A 133 -11.17 -30.42 20.90
C LEU A 133 -10.34 -29.28 21.52
N TRP A 134 -9.78 -29.51 22.72
CA TRP A 134 -8.93 -28.54 23.42
C TRP A 134 -7.57 -28.36 22.72
N GLU A 135 -7.00 -29.42 22.17
CA GLU A 135 -5.76 -29.36 21.39
C GLU A 135 -5.98 -28.70 20.02
N GLY A 136 -7.10 -28.98 19.37
CA GLY A 136 -7.48 -28.32 18.12
C GLY A 136 -7.69 -26.81 18.28
N MET A 137 -8.31 -26.38 19.39
CA MET A 137 -8.51 -24.97 19.69
C MET A 137 -7.19 -24.23 19.93
N ARG A 138 -6.22 -24.86 20.60
CA ARG A 138 -4.86 -24.30 20.77
C ARG A 138 -4.13 -24.17 19.44
N PHE A 139 -4.25 -25.15 18.55
CA PHE A 139 -3.63 -25.10 17.23
C PHE A 139 -4.20 -23.96 16.38
N MET A 140 -5.53 -23.80 16.36
CA MET A 140 -6.21 -22.69 15.66
C MET A 140 -5.80 -21.32 16.21
N HIS A 141 -5.66 -21.19 17.53
CA HIS A 141 -5.19 -19.95 18.15
C HIS A 141 -3.75 -19.60 17.75
N GLN A 142 -2.86 -20.60 17.67
CA GLN A 142 -1.49 -20.40 17.18
C GLN A 142 -1.45 -20.01 15.69
N LEU A 143 -2.30 -20.61 14.86
CA LEU A 143 -2.41 -20.30 13.43
C LEU A 143 -2.88 -18.87 13.21
N LEU A 144 -3.91 -18.44 13.93
CA LEU A 144 -4.41 -17.06 13.93
C LEU A 144 -3.35 -16.06 14.43
N GLY A 145 -2.59 -16.42 15.47
CA GLY A 145 -1.47 -15.61 15.95
C GLY A 145 -0.37 -15.44 14.89
N LYS A 146 0.01 -16.52 14.18
CA LYS A 146 0.98 -16.46 13.08
C LYS A 146 0.46 -15.65 11.89
N ALA A 147 -0.81 -15.82 11.52
CA ALA A 147 -1.44 -15.03 10.46
C ALA A 147 -1.51 -13.53 10.80
N ALA A 148 -1.83 -13.19 12.06
CA ALA A 148 -1.82 -11.82 12.55
C ALA A 148 -0.39 -11.22 12.53
N GLY A 149 0.63 -12.02 12.87
CA GLY A 149 2.03 -11.62 12.78
C GLY A 149 2.48 -11.33 11.34
N LEU A 150 2.11 -12.20 10.40
CA LEU A 150 2.36 -12.00 8.96
C LEU A 150 1.64 -10.76 8.42
N MET A 151 0.40 -10.52 8.85
CA MET A 151 -0.33 -9.31 8.49
C MET A 151 0.30 -8.05 9.08
N LYS A 152 0.80 -8.08 10.33
CA LYS A 152 1.60 -6.96 10.90
C LYS A 152 2.89 -6.71 10.11
N ALA A 153 3.58 -7.76 9.68
CA ALA A 153 4.80 -7.64 8.88
C ALA A 153 4.55 -7.06 7.47
N SER A 154 3.35 -7.26 6.91
CA SER A 154 2.99 -6.73 5.58
C SER A 154 2.73 -5.22 5.53
N GLY A 155 2.75 -4.52 6.68
CA GLY A 155 2.48 -3.08 6.77
C GLY A 155 1.03 -2.67 6.49
N ALA A 156 0.16 -3.60 6.09
CA ALA A 156 -1.23 -3.34 5.70
C ALA A 156 -2.17 -3.00 6.87
N VAL A 157 -1.75 -3.19 8.13
CA VAL A 157 -2.63 -3.18 9.31
C VAL A 157 -2.55 -1.90 10.13
N ARG A 158 -1.62 -0.98 9.83
CA ARG A 158 -1.40 0.21 10.67
C ARG A 158 -2.64 1.12 10.79
N ASP A 159 -3.52 1.11 9.78
CA ASP A 159 -4.79 1.86 9.79
C ASP A 159 -5.99 1.07 10.37
N TYR A 160 -5.86 -0.24 10.55
CA TYR A 160 -6.97 -1.12 11.01
C TYR A 160 -6.81 -1.63 12.46
N GLU A 161 -5.71 -1.31 13.13
CA GLU A 161 -5.44 -1.76 14.51
C GLU A 161 -6.50 -1.23 15.51
N VAL A 162 -6.94 0.02 15.34
CA VAL A 162 -7.98 0.65 16.17
C VAL A 162 -9.35 -0.01 15.93
N VAL A 163 -9.69 -0.30 14.67
CA VAL A 163 -10.96 -0.96 14.31
C VAL A 163 -10.97 -2.39 14.84
N GLY A 164 -9.87 -3.12 14.71
CA GLY A 164 -9.74 -4.49 15.20
C GLY A 164 -9.88 -4.61 16.71
N GLN A 165 -9.26 -3.69 17.47
CA GLN A 165 -9.40 -3.66 18.93
C GLN A 165 -10.82 -3.28 19.37
N THR A 166 -11.49 -2.38 18.64
CA THR A 166 -12.86 -1.98 18.95
C THR A 166 -13.85 -3.11 18.65
N LEU A 167 -13.66 -3.84 17.55
CA LEU A 167 -14.49 -4.99 17.19
C LEU A 167 -14.34 -6.15 18.18
N LEU A 168 -13.10 -6.42 18.62
CA LEU A 168 -12.82 -7.45 19.61
C LEU A 168 -13.36 -7.10 21.00
N ARG A 169 -13.45 -5.81 21.35
CA ARG A 169 -14.11 -5.35 22.58
C ARG A 169 -15.64 -5.33 22.48
N ALA A 170 -16.18 -5.13 21.28
CA ALA A 170 -17.62 -5.09 21.02
C ALA A 170 -18.26 -6.48 20.87
N LEU A 171 -17.47 -7.53 20.64
CA LEU A 171 -17.94 -8.90 20.68
C LEU A 171 -18.29 -9.27 22.14
N PRO A 172 -19.58 -9.45 22.48
CA PRO A 172 -19.95 -9.87 23.83
C PRO A 172 -19.31 -11.24 24.07
N ARG A 173 -18.64 -11.45 25.21
CA ARG A 173 -18.14 -12.79 25.61
C ARG A 173 -19.35 -13.72 25.79
N PRO A 174 -19.66 -14.66 24.89
CA PRO A 174 -20.73 -15.61 25.10
C PRO A 174 -20.06 -16.97 25.32
N ALA A 175 -19.35 -17.11 26.43
CA ALA A 175 -18.48 -18.27 26.67
C ALA A 175 -19.09 -19.32 27.61
N GLU A 176 -20.32 -19.12 28.08
CA GLU A 176 -21.00 -20.08 28.94
C GLU A 176 -22.32 -20.47 28.29
N GLY A 177 -22.27 -21.47 27.38
CA GLY A 177 -23.48 -22.14 26.88
C GLY A 177 -23.60 -22.32 25.37
N ILE A 178 -22.72 -21.71 24.55
CA ILE A 178 -22.75 -21.92 23.10
C ILE A 178 -21.95 -23.19 22.76
N ASN A 179 -22.59 -24.17 22.12
CA ASN A 179 -21.91 -25.36 21.63
C ASN A 179 -20.80 -24.95 20.65
N PRO A 180 -19.59 -25.55 20.72
CA PRO A 180 -18.43 -25.13 19.94
C PRO A 180 -18.68 -25.16 18.41
N VAL A 181 -19.56 -26.04 17.95
CA VAL A 181 -20.03 -26.09 16.56
C VAL A 181 -20.77 -24.80 16.16
N GLN A 182 -21.63 -24.27 17.03
CA GLN A 182 -22.34 -23.01 16.78
C GLN A 182 -21.37 -21.82 16.77
N ALA A 183 -20.31 -21.85 17.59
CA ALA A 183 -19.28 -20.81 17.57
C ALA A 183 -18.48 -20.80 16.25
N ILE A 184 -18.15 -21.97 15.70
CA ILE A 184 -17.46 -22.10 14.41
C ILE A 184 -18.37 -21.65 13.26
N VAL A 185 -19.63 -22.09 13.25
CA VAL A 185 -20.61 -21.66 12.24
C VAL A 185 -20.82 -20.15 12.31
N LEU A 186 -20.95 -19.59 13.51
CA LEU A 186 -21.07 -18.15 13.72
C LEU A 186 -19.83 -17.40 13.23
N ALA A 187 -18.62 -17.91 13.49
CA ALA A 187 -17.37 -17.31 13.00
C ALA A 187 -17.27 -17.35 11.47
N ALA A 188 -17.67 -18.46 10.83
CA ALA A 188 -17.71 -18.58 9.37
C ALA A 188 -18.74 -17.64 8.73
N VAL A 189 -19.93 -17.54 9.33
CA VAL A 189 -20.98 -16.59 8.91
C VAL A 189 -20.51 -15.15 9.10
N LEU A 190 -19.85 -14.82 10.22
CA LEU A 190 -19.30 -13.49 10.47
C LEU A 190 -18.15 -13.15 9.50
N ALA A 191 -17.30 -14.12 9.14
CA ALA A 191 -16.24 -13.91 8.15
C ALA A 191 -16.82 -13.67 6.75
N ALA A 192 -17.82 -14.46 6.33
CA ALA A 192 -18.52 -14.25 5.06
C ALA A 192 -19.28 -12.91 5.06
N ALA A 193 -19.97 -12.58 6.15
CA ALA A 193 -20.65 -11.30 6.32
C ALA A 193 -19.67 -10.13 6.30
N ALA A 194 -18.48 -10.25 6.93
CA ALA A 194 -17.44 -9.23 6.89
C ALA A 194 -16.89 -9.02 5.46
N ILE A 195 -16.70 -10.08 4.68
CA ILE A 195 -16.29 -9.98 3.27
C ILE A 195 -17.37 -9.23 2.46
N VAL A 196 -18.64 -9.56 2.67
CA VAL A 196 -19.76 -8.86 2.02
C VAL A 196 -19.84 -7.40 2.48
N LEU A 197 -19.70 -7.13 3.77
CA LEU A 197 -19.74 -5.79 4.35
C LEU A 197 -18.58 -4.92 3.83
N ILE A 198 -17.37 -5.47 3.72
CA ILE A 198 -16.22 -4.79 3.12
C ILE A 198 -16.50 -4.43 1.65
N ARG A 199 -17.15 -5.33 0.89
CA ARG A 199 -17.56 -5.07 -0.49
C ARG A 199 -18.65 -4.00 -0.60
N VAL A 200 -19.64 -4.02 0.29
CA VAL A 200 -20.76 -3.07 0.31
C VAL A 200 -20.32 -1.70 0.84
N VAL A 201 -19.56 -1.63 1.93
CA VAL A 201 -18.99 -0.38 2.45
C VAL A 201 -18.00 0.20 1.45
N GLY A 202 -17.20 -0.63 0.79
CA GLY A 202 -16.34 -0.21 -0.32
C GLY A 202 -17.11 0.30 -1.56
N SER A 203 -18.40 -0.04 -1.73
CA SER A 203 -19.26 0.52 -2.79
C SER A 203 -20.05 1.75 -2.31
N ALA A 204 -20.41 1.83 -1.03
CA ALA A 204 -21.04 2.99 -0.42
C ALA A 204 -20.07 4.17 -0.23
N ARG A 205 -18.79 3.92 0.10
CA ARG A 205 -17.75 4.97 0.13
C ARG A 205 -17.55 5.62 -1.25
N ARG A 206 -17.75 4.84 -2.33
CA ARG A 206 -17.76 5.34 -3.72
C ARG A 206 -18.97 6.24 -4.05
N LYS A 207 -20.04 6.23 -3.25
CA LYS A 207 -21.21 7.12 -3.42
C LYS A 207 -21.21 8.31 -2.45
N GLY A 208 -20.46 8.23 -1.34
CA GLY A 208 -20.34 9.33 -0.38
C GLY A 208 -19.40 10.45 -0.85
N GLU A 209 -18.34 10.13 -1.60
CA GLU A 209 -17.38 11.13 -2.10
C GLU A 209 -17.90 11.97 -3.28
N SER A 210 -19.02 11.58 -3.92
CA SER A 210 -19.64 12.37 -5.00
C SER A 210 -20.59 13.48 -4.51
N ASN A 211 -20.95 13.52 -3.22
CA ASN A 211 -21.93 14.49 -2.69
C ASN A 211 -21.35 15.56 -1.76
N VAL A 212 -20.03 15.54 -1.48
CA VAL A 212 -19.39 16.51 -0.57
C VAL A 212 -18.80 17.73 -1.30
N CYS A 213 -18.88 17.79 -2.63
CA CYS A 213 -18.44 18.96 -3.43
C CYS A 213 -19.60 19.84 -3.95
N LEU A 214 -20.74 19.83 -3.26
CA LEU A 214 -21.84 20.78 -3.50
C LEU A 214 -22.21 21.47 -2.19
N LEU A 215 -21.33 22.32 -1.68
CA LEU A 215 -21.61 23.44 -0.76
C LEU A 215 -20.42 24.39 -0.75
#